data_AF-A0A5C3PU34-F1
#
_entry.id   AF-A0A5C3PU34-F1
#
_cell.length_a   1.000
_cell.length_b   1.000
_cell.length_c   1.000
_cell.angle_alpha   90.00
_cell.angle_beta   90.00
_cell.angle_gamma   90.00
#
_symmetry.space_group_name_H-M   'P 1'
#
loop_
_entity.id
_entity.type
_entity.pdbx_description
1 polymer ?
#
loop_
_entity_poly.entity_id
_entity_poly.type
_entity_poly.pdbx_seq_one_letter_code
_entity_poly.pdbx_strand_id
1 'polypeptide(L)'
;MVFVSSHLAAELAEEDLADFSNVEATCVQEWCLSRTAHYRCRILALHAMRNTSVHNISDAEDALSGTSGTELADFPGAAGTKIQEHKGRIRALRSVYNSAAPINRTLPVELLMEIFSHIHPVDFSRRRGMFMLRICRFWTDVLYRTPQFWSNVLAKHHVLTSLSDRKLERFRVALKYSGTRPLSLSFRALPVPLAELLRLHADRITALHVDINIGVEGLDMLLEAKVPVLERLSITPWTSPWVIIGGAGDIPPSTHDFPTSRPFLHSGASVWLPDISPTPSLHPHCVTSISSAAGARRVRLAALTTSSDICYVPSRSAPLSRLSD
;
A
#
# COMPACT_ATOMS: atom_id res chain seq x y z
N MET A 1 -32.21 -23.95 6.13
CA MET A 1 -31.60 -24.03 4.78
C MET A 1 -30.61 -22.88 4.66
N VAL A 2 -29.31 -23.14 4.48
CA VAL A 2 -28.35 -22.05 4.20
C VAL A 2 -28.62 -21.56 2.79
N PHE A 3 -29.03 -20.30 2.63
CA PHE A 3 -28.96 -19.64 1.33
C PHE A 3 -27.50 -19.45 0.97
N VAL A 4 -26.88 -20.50 0.43
CA VAL A 4 -25.65 -20.33 -0.32
C VAL A 4 -26.03 -19.58 -1.57
N SER A 5 -25.50 -18.37 -1.72
CA SER A 5 -25.67 -17.59 -2.94
C SER A 5 -25.39 -18.52 -4.12
N SER A 6 -26.28 -18.55 -5.12
CA SER A 6 -26.12 -19.38 -6.32
C SER A 6 -24.75 -19.22 -6.98
N HIS A 7 -24.13 -18.04 -6.81
CA HIS A 7 -22.77 -17.75 -7.23
C HIS A 7 -21.70 -18.59 -6.49
N LEU A 8 -21.87 -18.89 -5.20
CA LEU A 8 -20.93 -19.71 -4.41
C LEU A 8 -21.05 -21.19 -4.77
N ALA A 9 -22.27 -21.67 -5.04
CA ALA A 9 -22.51 -23.04 -5.50
C ALA A 9 -21.85 -23.31 -6.85
N ALA A 10 -21.85 -22.33 -7.77
CA ALA A 10 -21.19 -22.42 -9.06
C ALA A 10 -19.65 -22.51 -8.99
N GLU A 11 -19.04 -22.14 -7.86
CA GLU A 11 -17.58 -22.26 -7.67
C GLU A 11 -17.14 -23.63 -7.13
N LEU A 12 -18.07 -24.43 -6.60
CA LEU A 12 -17.77 -25.77 -6.09
C LEU A 12 -17.74 -26.79 -7.24
N ALA A 13 -16.82 -27.74 -7.17
CA ALA A 13 -16.85 -28.90 -8.05
C ALA A 13 -18.12 -29.72 -7.77
N GLU A 14 -18.68 -30.40 -8.78
CA GLU A 14 -19.90 -31.21 -8.63
C GLU A 14 -19.80 -32.22 -7.49
N GLU A 15 -18.62 -32.84 -7.31
CA GLU A 15 -18.35 -33.78 -6.21
C GLU A 15 -18.49 -33.11 -4.83
N ASP A 16 -18.00 -31.88 -4.68
CA ASP A 16 -18.09 -31.14 -3.42
C ASP A 16 -19.50 -30.61 -3.20
N LEU A 17 -20.23 -30.28 -4.27
CA LEU A 17 -21.60 -29.76 -4.20
C LEU A 17 -22.58 -30.81 -3.68
N ALA A 18 -22.44 -32.07 -4.12
CA ALA A 18 -23.26 -33.18 -3.65
C ALA A 18 -23.09 -33.39 -2.14
N ASP A 19 -21.84 -33.44 -1.68
CA ASP A 19 -21.52 -33.58 -0.26
C ASP A 19 -22.00 -32.38 0.55
N PHE A 20 -21.83 -31.17 0.00
CA PHE A 20 -22.20 -29.91 0.64
C PHE A 20 -23.71 -29.77 0.87
N SER A 21 -24.54 -30.29 -0.04
CA SER A 21 -26.01 -30.20 0.06
C SER A 21 -26.60 -30.84 1.32
N ASN A 22 -25.86 -31.77 1.94
CA ASN A 22 -26.26 -32.48 3.15
C ASN A 22 -25.66 -31.87 4.44
N VAL A 23 -24.87 -30.80 4.35
CA VAL A 23 -24.17 -30.21 5.50
C VAL A 23 -25.08 -29.23 6.23
N GLU A 24 -25.24 -29.42 7.54
CA GLU A 24 -25.97 -28.47 8.39
C GLU A 24 -25.29 -27.09 8.40
N ALA A 25 -26.08 -26.02 8.49
CA ALA A 25 -25.61 -24.64 8.46
C ALA A 25 -24.48 -24.33 9.46
N THR A 26 -24.56 -24.94 10.63
CA THR A 26 -23.63 -24.82 11.75
C THR A 26 -22.32 -25.55 11.49
N CYS A 27 -22.34 -26.61 10.68
CA CYS A 27 -21.20 -27.47 10.37
C CYS A 27 -20.44 -27.06 9.08
N VAL A 28 -20.94 -26.08 8.33
CA VAL A 28 -20.34 -25.65 7.04
C VAL A 28 -18.86 -25.29 7.18
N GLN A 29 -18.49 -24.58 8.24
CA GLN A 29 -17.09 -24.15 8.43
C GLN A 29 -16.16 -25.34 8.68
N GLU A 30 -16.56 -26.28 9.53
CA GLU A 30 -15.80 -27.50 9.81
C GLU A 30 -15.66 -28.36 8.56
N TRP A 31 -16.74 -28.51 7.79
CA TRP A 31 -16.72 -29.23 6.52
C TRP A 31 -15.74 -28.59 5.52
N CYS A 32 -15.75 -27.26 5.37
CA CYS A 32 -14.82 -26.56 4.48
C CYS A 32 -13.35 -26.73 4.92
N LEU A 33 -13.07 -26.73 6.23
CA LEU A 33 -11.72 -26.97 6.76
C LEU A 33 -11.25 -28.40 6.47
N SER A 34 -12.12 -29.39 6.69
CA SER A 34 -11.86 -30.80 6.40
C SER A 34 -11.53 -31.02 4.92
N ARG A 35 -12.37 -30.49 4.02
CA ARG A 35 -12.14 -30.58 2.56
C ARG A 35 -10.89 -29.84 2.11
N THR A 36 -10.59 -28.69 2.72
CA THR A 36 -9.34 -27.95 2.45
C THR A 36 -8.12 -28.78 2.84
N ALA A 37 -8.16 -29.48 3.97
CA ALA A 37 -7.08 -30.37 4.40
C ALA A 37 -6.92 -31.54 3.42
N HIS A 38 -8.03 -32.18 3.02
CA HIS A 38 -8.04 -33.25 2.02
C HIS A 38 -7.35 -32.84 0.71
N TYR A 39 -7.70 -31.68 0.14
CA TYR A 39 -7.06 -31.20 -1.09
C TYR A 39 -5.59 -30.83 -0.92
N ARG A 40 -5.18 -30.32 0.25
CA ARG A 40 -3.76 -30.09 0.55
C ARG A 40 -2.97 -31.39 0.55
N CYS A 41 -3.49 -32.45 1.17
CA CYS A 41 -2.88 -33.78 1.14
C CYS A 41 -2.72 -34.29 -0.30
N ARG A 42 -3.75 -34.15 -1.15
CA ARG A 42 -3.68 -34.55 -2.57
C ARG A 42 -2.64 -33.77 -3.36
N ILE A 43 -2.53 -32.45 -3.13
CA ILE A 43 -1.48 -31.62 -3.75
C ILE A 43 -0.08 -32.10 -3.34
N LEU A 44 0.14 -32.42 -2.07
CA LEU A 44 1.43 -32.94 -1.58
C LEU A 44 1.76 -34.29 -2.22
N ALA A 45 0.79 -35.21 -2.34
CA ALA A 45 0.98 -36.49 -3.02
C ALA A 45 1.34 -36.30 -4.51
N LEU A 46 0.67 -35.38 -5.21
CA LEU A 46 0.99 -35.06 -6.61
C LEU A 46 2.40 -34.49 -6.76
N HIS A 47 2.84 -33.64 -5.83
CA HIS A 47 4.22 -33.14 -5.82
C HIS A 47 5.24 -34.28 -5.59
N ALA A 48 4.97 -35.20 -4.68
CA ALA A 48 5.84 -36.34 -4.42
C ALA A 48 6.01 -37.23 -5.68
N MET A 49 4.89 -37.59 -6.34
CA MET A 49 4.91 -38.38 -7.57
C MET A 49 5.66 -37.68 -8.72
N ARG A 50 5.50 -36.36 -8.84
CA ARG A 50 6.23 -35.58 -9.84
C ARG A 50 7.74 -35.62 -9.58
N ASN A 51 8.15 -35.49 -8.32
CA ASN A 51 9.57 -35.48 -7.96
C ASN A 51 10.23 -36.84 -8.17
N THR A 52 9.56 -37.95 -7.81
CA THR A 52 10.09 -39.31 -8.03
C THR A 52 10.28 -39.62 -9.52
N SER A 53 9.38 -39.14 -10.38
CA SER A 53 9.49 -39.33 -11.83
C SER A 53 10.71 -38.64 -12.44
N VAL A 54 11.17 -37.52 -11.87
CA VAL A 54 12.33 -36.77 -12.38
C VAL A 54 13.63 -37.49 -12.04
N HIS A 55 13.72 -38.10 -10.85
CA HIS A 55 14.94 -38.78 -10.40
C HIS A 55 15.17 -40.07 -11.21
N ASN A 56 14.10 -40.81 -11.52
CA ASN A 56 14.20 -42.04 -12.32
C ASN A 56 14.66 -41.82 -13.78
N ILE A 57 14.52 -40.60 -14.31
CA ILE A 57 15.00 -40.26 -15.68
C ILE A 57 16.50 -39.96 -15.64
N SER A 58 16.98 -39.27 -14.61
CA SER A 58 18.40 -38.90 -14.47
C SER A 58 19.32 -40.11 -14.32
N ASP A 59 18.84 -41.20 -13.70
CA ASP A 59 19.64 -42.41 -13.49
C ASP A 59 19.67 -43.34 -14.72
N ALA A 60 18.76 -43.14 -15.69
CA ALA A 60 18.62 -43.98 -16.87
C ALA A 60 19.37 -43.43 -18.11
N GLU A 61 19.72 -42.13 -18.13
CA GLU A 61 20.42 -41.50 -19.26
C GLU A 61 21.90 -41.93 -19.39
N ASP A 62 22.52 -42.44 -18.32
CA ASP A 62 23.91 -42.94 -18.37
C ASP A 62 24.06 -44.36 -18.98
N ALA A 63 22.95 -45.09 -19.22
CA ALA A 63 23.01 -46.50 -19.61
C ALA A 63 22.70 -46.81 -21.09
N LEU A 64 22.06 -45.92 -21.86
CA LEU A 64 21.50 -46.27 -23.17
C LEU A 64 21.63 -45.16 -24.23
N SER A 65 22.85 -44.99 -24.75
CA SER A 65 23.07 -44.36 -26.07
C SER A 65 22.76 -45.39 -27.18
N GLY A 66 21.54 -45.42 -27.72
CA GLY A 66 21.33 -46.25 -28.93
C GLY A 66 19.92 -46.50 -29.44
N THR A 67 18.86 -45.91 -28.91
CA THR A 67 17.50 -46.15 -29.45
C THR A 67 16.76 -44.85 -29.68
N SER A 68 16.77 -44.43 -30.95
CA SER A 68 15.99 -43.34 -31.47
C SER A 68 14.51 -43.72 -31.52
N GLY A 69 13.68 -42.89 -30.91
CA GLY A 69 12.38 -42.60 -31.46
C GLY A 69 11.18 -43.10 -30.67
N THR A 70 10.38 -42.10 -30.28
CA THR A 70 8.92 -42.08 -30.35
C THR A 70 8.19 -42.34 -29.02
N GLU A 71 7.51 -41.29 -28.55
CA GLU A 71 6.39 -41.30 -27.60
C GLU A 71 6.66 -41.46 -26.09
N LEU A 72 7.76 -40.92 -25.55
CA LEU A 72 7.87 -40.72 -24.10
C LEU A 72 7.17 -39.42 -23.62
N ALA A 73 5.85 -39.55 -23.52
CA ALA A 73 4.98 -39.10 -22.42
C ALA A 73 4.93 -37.61 -21.98
N ASP A 74 3.78 -37.00 -22.28
CA ASP A 74 3.22 -35.73 -21.75
C ASP A 74 2.82 -35.78 -20.25
N PHE A 75 3.46 -36.67 -19.47
CA PHE A 75 3.10 -36.99 -18.09
C PHE A 75 3.30 -35.84 -17.07
N PRO A 76 4.35 -34.99 -17.19
CA PRO A 76 4.54 -33.85 -16.28
C PRO A 76 3.39 -32.82 -16.35
N GLY A 77 2.69 -32.76 -17.50
CA GLY A 77 1.55 -31.87 -17.72
C GLY A 77 0.35 -32.23 -16.83
N ALA A 78 0.01 -33.52 -16.74
CA ALA A 78 -1.18 -34.01 -16.02
C ALA A 78 -1.13 -33.76 -14.50
N ALA A 79 0.04 -33.88 -13.87
CA ALA A 79 0.18 -33.56 -12.44
C ALA A 79 0.04 -32.06 -12.18
N GLY A 80 0.58 -31.23 -13.09
CA GLY A 80 0.47 -29.78 -13.01
C GLY A 80 -0.97 -29.28 -13.08
N THR A 81 -1.78 -29.82 -14.00
CA THR A 81 -3.19 -29.45 -14.14
C THR A 81 -4.01 -29.82 -12.89
N LYS A 82 -3.85 -31.04 -12.35
CA LYS A 82 -4.52 -31.47 -11.11
C LYS A 82 -4.14 -30.62 -9.90
N ILE A 83 -2.88 -30.21 -9.76
CA ILE A 83 -2.45 -29.30 -8.69
C ILE A 83 -3.19 -27.96 -8.80
N GLN A 84 -3.31 -27.41 -10.01
CA GLN A 84 -4.03 -26.14 -10.23
C GLN A 84 -5.54 -26.29 -9.96
N GLU A 85 -6.13 -27.41 -10.36
CA GLU A 85 -7.53 -27.75 -10.05
C GLU A 85 -7.77 -27.77 -8.54
N HIS A 86 -6.98 -28.53 -7.78
CA HIS A 86 -7.11 -28.59 -6.32
C HIS A 86 -6.87 -27.24 -5.64
N LYS A 87 -5.94 -26.41 -6.16
CA LYS A 87 -5.78 -25.01 -5.71
C LYS A 87 -7.02 -24.17 -6.01
N GLY A 88 -7.68 -24.39 -7.13
CA GLY A 88 -8.99 -23.82 -7.47
C GLY A 88 -10.03 -24.19 -6.41
N ARG A 89 -10.19 -25.48 -6.12
CA ARG A 89 -11.15 -26.00 -5.13
C ARG A 89 -10.90 -25.46 -3.72
N ILE A 90 -9.64 -25.40 -3.26
CA ILE A 90 -9.28 -24.76 -1.98
C ILE A 90 -9.71 -23.28 -1.94
N ARG A 91 -9.59 -22.54 -3.05
CA ARG A 91 -10.04 -21.14 -3.12
C ARG A 91 -11.57 -21.04 -3.01
N ALA A 92 -12.31 -21.92 -3.69
CA ALA A 92 -13.77 -21.98 -3.59
C ALA A 92 -14.24 -22.33 -2.17
N LEU A 93 -13.66 -23.36 -1.55
CA LEU A 93 -13.97 -23.75 -0.17
C LEU A 93 -13.69 -22.63 0.84
N ARG A 94 -12.59 -21.88 0.67
CA ARG A 94 -12.32 -20.71 1.51
C ARG A 94 -13.36 -19.61 1.32
N SER A 95 -13.87 -19.44 0.11
CA SER A 95 -14.97 -18.52 -0.20
C SER A 95 -16.23 -18.90 0.60
N VAL A 96 -16.61 -20.18 0.55
CA VAL A 96 -17.75 -20.73 1.29
C VAL A 96 -17.53 -20.62 2.81
N TYR A 97 -16.38 -21.06 3.33
CA TYR A 97 -16.01 -20.95 4.74
C TYR A 97 -16.15 -19.51 5.26
N ASN A 98 -15.63 -18.54 4.51
CA ASN A 98 -15.71 -17.14 4.88
C ASN A 98 -17.14 -16.61 4.81
N SER A 99 -17.93 -16.97 3.79
CA SER A 99 -19.34 -16.59 3.69
C SER A 99 -20.18 -17.15 4.85
N ALA A 100 -19.76 -18.31 5.39
CA ALA A 100 -20.42 -18.96 6.51
C ALA A 100 -20.05 -18.35 7.88
N ALA A 101 -18.99 -17.53 7.95
CA ALA A 101 -18.53 -16.96 9.21
C ALA A 101 -19.62 -16.10 9.86
N PRO A 102 -19.85 -16.20 11.19
CA PRO A 102 -20.91 -15.47 11.88
C PRO A 102 -20.91 -13.98 11.57
N ILE A 103 -19.74 -13.32 11.64
CA ILE A 103 -19.59 -11.89 11.33
C ILE A 103 -20.06 -11.49 9.92
N ASN A 104 -19.98 -12.38 8.93
CA ASN A 104 -20.40 -12.09 7.57
C ASN A 104 -21.90 -12.36 7.34
N ARG A 105 -22.54 -13.13 8.23
CA ARG A 105 -23.95 -13.50 8.11
C ARG A 105 -24.87 -12.67 9.01
N THR A 106 -24.40 -12.35 10.22
CA THR A 106 -25.24 -11.72 11.24
C THR A 106 -25.06 -10.21 11.29
N LEU A 107 -23.89 -9.70 10.91
CA LEU A 107 -23.61 -8.27 10.98
C LEU A 107 -24.11 -7.57 9.70
N PRO A 108 -25.00 -6.57 9.80
CA PRO A 108 -25.41 -5.75 8.67
C PRO A 108 -24.20 -5.09 7.98
N VAL A 109 -24.29 -4.92 6.66
CA VAL A 109 -23.19 -4.38 5.86
C VAL A 109 -22.84 -2.95 6.26
N GLU A 110 -23.82 -2.17 6.71
CA GLU A 110 -23.65 -0.79 7.19
C GLU A 110 -22.77 -0.75 8.43
N LEU A 111 -22.95 -1.70 9.37
CA LEU A 111 -22.11 -1.79 10.55
C LEU A 111 -20.69 -2.23 10.21
N LEU A 112 -20.51 -3.10 9.21
CA LEU A 112 -19.18 -3.43 8.70
C LEU A 112 -18.49 -2.23 8.04
N MET A 113 -19.22 -1.45 7.23
CA MET A 113 -18.71 -0.21 6.64
C MET A 113 -18.31 0.80 7.72
N GLU A 114 -19.13 0.96 8.75
CA GLU A 114 -18.84 1.81 9.89
C GLU A 114 -17.58 1.35 10.61
N ILE A 115 -17.44 0.06 10.94
CA ILE A 115 -16.22 -0.50 11.53
C ILE A 115 -15.01 -0.20 10.66
N PHE A 116 -15.08 -0.46 9.36
CA PHE A 116 -13.97 -0.20 8.44
C PHE A 116 -13.63 1.29 8.29
N SER A 117 -14.60 2.18 8.49
CA SER A 117 -14.39 3.62 8.48
C SER A 117 -13.50 4.10 9.63
N HIS A 118 -13.43 3.36 10.73
CA HIS A 118 -12.58 3.64 11.89
C HIS A 118 -11.19 3.02 11.81
N ILE A 119 -10.91 2.21 10.78
CA ILE A 119 -9.63 1.54 10.64
C ILE A 119 -8.62 2.47 9.98
N HIS A 120 -7.43 2.51 10.59
CA HIS A 120 -6.30 3.32 10.16
C HIS A 120 -5.10 2.42 9.86
N PRO A 121 -4.95 1.90 8.63
CA PRO A 121 -3.84 1.01 8.27
C PRO A 121 -2.48 1.56 8.66
N VAL A 122 -1.63 0.71 9.26
CA VAL A 122 -0.28 1.12 9.70
C VAL A 122 0.62 1.47 8.51
N ASP A 123 0.41 0.80 7.37
CA ASP A 123 1.18 1.08 6.15
C ASP A 123 0.35 0.96 4.87
N PHE A 124 0.88 1.49 3.77
CA PHE A 124 0.31 1.36 2.43
C PHE A 124 0.76 0.05 1.73
N SER A 125 1.33 -0.89 2.49
CA SER A 125 1.84 -2.14 1.97
C SER A 125 0.73 -3.19 1.94
N ARG A 126 0.67 -3.95 0.84
CA ARG A 126 -0.21 -5.12 0.74
C ARG A 126 0.05 -6.18 1.80
N ARG A 127 1.26 -6.19 2.42
CA ARG A 127 1.65 -7.25 3.35
C ARG A 127 1.21 -6.96 4.78
N ARG A 128 1.25 -5.71 5.24
CA ARG A 128 0.97 -5.39 6.65
C ARG A 128 -0.25 -4.49 6.85
N GLY A 129 -0.46 -3.47 6.03
CA GLY A 129 -1.53 -2.50 6.26
C GLY A 129 -2.82 -2.78 5.50
N MET A 130 -2.75 -3.40 4.32
CA MET A 130 -3.95 -3.73 3.53
C MET A 130 -4.34 -5.22 3.61
N PHE A 131 -4.05 -5.89 4.72
CA PHE A 131 -4.37 -7.31 4.88
C PHE A 131 -5.88 -7.59 4.84
N MET A 132 -6.71 -6.60 5.21
CA MET A 132 -8.17 -6.74 5.21
C MET A 132 -8.76 -7.01 3.83
N LEU A 133 -8.15 -6.46 2.77
CA LEU A 133 -8.50 -6.73 1.37
C LEU A 133 -8.24 -8.20 0.96
N ARG A 134 -7.67 -9.03 1.85
CA ARG A 134 -7.33 -10.43 1.60
C ARG A 134 -8.10 -11.40 2.50
N ILE A 135 -8.90 -10.91 3.45
CA ILE A 135 -9.62 -11.76 4.40
C ILE A 135 -10.66 -12.60 3.64
N CYS A 136 -11.61 -11.92 2.98
CA CYS A 136 -12.57 -12.57 2.10
C CYS A 136 -13.06 -11.58 1.03
N ARG A 137 -13.70 -12.09 -0.03
CA ARG A 137 -14.21 -11.24 -1.13
C ARG A 137 -15.24 -10.24 -0.63
N PHE A 138 -16.14 -10.67 0.25
CA PHE A 138 -17.15 -9.82 0.86
C PHE A 138 -16.54 -8.60 1.56
N TRP A 139 -15.50 -8.78 2.40
CA TRP A 139 -14.83 -7.66 3.05
C TRP A 139 -14.18 -6.71 2.06
N THR A 140 -13.56 -7.24 1.00
CA THR A 140 -12.97 -6.43 -0.07
C THR A 140 -14.03 -5.59 -0.78
N ASP A 141 -15.19 -6.16 -1.08
CA ASP A 141 -16.31 -5.45 -1.72
C ASP A 141 -16.85 -4.34 -0.81
N VAL A 142 -17.03 -4.63 0.48
CA VAL A 142 -17.46 -3.64 1.48
C VAL A 142 -16.43 -2.52 1.63
N LEU A 143 -15.13 -2.84 1.70
CA LEU A 143 -14.06 -1.85 1.77
C LEU A 143 -14.05 -0.93 0.53
N TYR A 144 -14.26 -1.45 -0.68
CA TYR A 144 -14.38 -0.62 -1.88
C TYR A 144 -15.58 0.31 -1.87
N ARG A 145 -16.63 -0.02 -1.10
CA ARG A 145 -17.80 0.85 -0.89
C ARG A 145 -17.68 1.76 0.33
N THR A 146 -16.53 1.79 1.01
CA THR A 146 -16.29 2.57 2.23
C THR A 146 -15.26 3.69 1.97
N PRO A 147 -15.66 4.87 1.45
CA PRO A 147 -14.72 5.95 1.12
C PRO A 147 -13.86 6.46 2.27
N GLN A 148 -14.38 6.43 3.50
CA GLN A 148 -13.63 6.85 4.68
C GLN A 148 -12.39 5.99 4.91
N PHE A 149 -12.50 4.67 4.72
CA PHE A 149 -11.37 3.76 4.84
C PHE A 149 -10.23 4.18 3.90
N TRP A 150 -10.52 4.44 2.62
CA TRP A 150 -9.52 4.86 1.65
C TRP A 150 -8.93 6.24 1.93
N SER A 151 -9.74 7.14 2.49
CA SER A 151 -9.27 8.46 2.95
C SER A 151 -8.30 8.32 4.12
N ASN A 152 -8.61 7.46 5.10
CA ASN A 152 -7.72 7.16 6.22
C ASN A 152 -6.41 6.52 5.74
N VAL A 153 -6.49 5.64 4.72
CA VAL A 153 -5.31 5.03 4.12
C VAL A 153 -4.41 6.10 3.49
N LEU A 154 -4.99 7.07 2.78
CA LEU A 154 -4.26 8.18 2.17
C LEU A 154 -3.68 9.16 3.20
N ALA A 155 -4.36 9.34 4.34
CA ALA A 155 -3.95 10.23 5.44
C ALA A 155 -2.70 9.79 6.20
N LYS A 156 -2.23 8.57 5.98
CA LYS A 156 -0.99 8.09 6.59
C LYS A 156 0.23 8.78 5.99
N HIS A 157 1.30 8.82 6.78
CA HIS A 157 2.58 9.32 6.30
C HIS A 157 3.23 8.28 5.39
N HIS A 158 3.42 8.64 4.12
CA HIS A 158 3.97 7.75 3.09
C HIS A 158 5.44 8.04 2.84
N VAL A 159 6.28 7.02 3.05
CA VAL A 159 7.70 7.09 2.71
C VAL A 159 7.92 6.69 1.25
N LEU A 160 8.17 7.68 0.39
CA LEU A 160 8.24 7.53 -1.06
C LEU A 160 9.67 7.66 -1.60
N THR A 161 10.63 6.99 -0.97
CA THR A 161 12.03 6.94 -1.44
C THR A 161 12.15 6.42 -2.88
N SER A 162 11.25 5.52 -3.27
CA SER A 162 11.04 5.11 -4.66
C SER A 162 9.56 4.82 -4.91
N LEU A 163 9.04 5.40 -6.00
CA LEU A 163 7.66 5.24 -6.43
C LEU A 163 7.60 4.25 -7.59
N SER A 164 7.40 2.97 -7.28
CA SER A 164 7.16 1.96 -8.32
C SER A 164 5.75 2.08 -8.90
N ASP A 165 5.55 1.59 -10.12
CA ASP A 165 4.24 1.57 -10.78
C ASP A 165 3.16 0.91 -9.91
N ARG A 166 3.53 -0.15 -9.19
CA ARG A 166 2.64 -0.84 -8.27
C ARG A 166 2.23 0.00 -7.06
N LYS A 167 3.08 0.92 -6.59
CA LYS A 167 2.71 1.87 -5.52
C LYS A 167 1.83 2.97 -6.08
N LEU A 168 2.21 3.54 -7.23
CA LEU A 168 1.42 4.56 -7.92
C LEU A 168 0.00 4.06 -8.22
N GLU A 169 -0.14 2.80 -8.68
CA GLU A 169 -1.45 2.20 -8.93
C GLU A 169 -2.29 2.03 -7.67
N ARG A 170 -1.67 1.76 -6.52
CA ARG A 170 -2.41 1.75 -5.25
C ARG A 170 -2.92 3.14 -4.87
N PHE A 171 -2.15 4.19 -5.14
CA PHE A 171 -2.64 5.56 -4.96
C PHE A 171 -3.82 5.84 -5.88
N ARG A 172 -3.77 5.43 -7.15
CA ARG A 172 -4.93 5.55 -8.07
C ARG A 172 -6.17 4.88 -7.52
N VAL A 173 -6.04 3.63 -7.06
CA VAL A 173 -7.13 2.87 -6.45
C VAL A 173 -7.66 3.60 -5.21
N ALA A 174 -6.79 4.01 -4.28
CA ALA A 174 -7.21 4.69 -3.05
C ALA A 174 -7.87 6.05 -3.33
N LEU A 175 -7.34 6.85 -4.26
CA LEU A 175 -7.91 8.13 -4.68
C LEU A 175 -9.29 7.94 -5.32
N LYS A 176 -9.43 6.94 -6.21
CA LYS A 176 -10.72 6.57 -6.80
C LYS A 176 -11.76 6.21 -5.75
N TYR A 177 -11.44 5.29 -4.84
CA TYR A 177 -12.41 4.79 -3.87
C TYR A 177 -12.62 5.69 -2.66
N SER A 178 -11.74 6.68 -2.44
CA SER A 178 -11.99 7.76 -1.47
C SER A 178 -13.05 8.77 -1.92
N GLY A 179 -13.53 8.70 -3.18
CA GLY A 179 -14.32 9.69 -3.94
C GLY A 179 -15.00 10.82 -3.17
N THR A 180 -14.91 12.08 -3.60
CA THR A 180 -15.39 13.32 -2.93
C THR A 180 -14.98 13.60 -1.47
N ARG A 181 -14.50 12.63 -0.68
CA ARG A 181 -14.04 12.88 0.70
C ARG A 181 -12.85 13.86 0.71
N PRO A 182 -12.76 14.75 1.71
CA PRO A 182 -11.56 15.54 1.97
C PRO A 182 -10.33 14.66 2.16
N LEU A 183 -9.20 15.08 1.58
CA LEU A 183 -7.94 14.37 1.65
C LEU A 183 -6.97 15.12 2.56
N SER A 184 -6.55 14.44 3.62
CA SER A 184 -5.32 14.76 4.34
C SER A 184 -4.22 13.91 3.75
N LEU A 185 -3.09 14.49 3.40
CA LEU A 185 -1.98 13.80 2.75
C LEU A 185 -0.67 14.14 3.46
N SER A 186 0.17 13.12 3.65
CA SER A 186 1.47 13.27 4.32
C SER A 186 2.52 12.43 3.60
N PHE A 187 3.60 13.06 3.12
CA PHE A 187 4.60 12.43 2.30
C PHE A 187 6.03 12.75 2.76
N ARG A 188 6.90 11.74 2.74
CA ARG A 188 8.34 11.96 2.73
C ARG A 188 8.82 12.03 1.29
N ALA A 189 9.06 13.26 0.83
CA ALA A 189 9.17 13.65 -0.57
C ALA A 189 7.89 13.40 -1.40
N LEU A 190 7.63 14.27 -2.36
CA LEU A 190 6.51 14.15 -3.29
C LEU A 190 7.04 13.97 -4.73
N PRO A 191 7.14 12.72 -5.22
CA PRO A 191 7.61 12.48 -6.58
C PRO A 191 6.67 13.08 -7.64
N VAL A 192 7.24 13.60 -8.72
CA VAL A 192 6.49 14.22 -9.83
C VAL A 192 5.33 13.35 -10.36
N PRO A 193 5.50 12.04 -10.63
CA PRO A 193 4.38 11.22 -11.12
C PRO A 193 3.20 11.09 -10.13
N LEU A 194 3.47 11.19 -8.82
CA LEU A 194 2.41 11.22 -7.82
C LEU A 194 1.77 12.60 -7.75
N ALA A 195 2.54 13.68 -7.87
CA ALA A 195 2.00 15.03 -7.94
C ALA A 195 1.04 15.21 -9.13
N GLU A 196 1.41 14.70 -10.32
CA GLU A 196 0.53 14.69 -11.50
C GLU A 196 -0.80 13.99 -11.22
N LEU A 197 -0.76 12.87 -10.51
CA LEU A 197 -1.95 12.12 -10.12
C LEU A 197 -2.79 12.89 -9.08
N LEU A 198 -2.14 13.47 -8.06
CA LEU A 198 -2.83 14.22 -7.01
C LEU A 198 -3.45 15.52 -7.52
N ARG A 199 -2.86 16.13 -8.55
CA ARG A 199 -3.42 17.31 -9.23
C ARG A 199 -4.84 17.07 -9.74
N LEU A 200 -5.17 15.86 -10.17
CA LEU A 200 -6.52 15.48 -10.61
C LEU A 200 -7.55 15.47 -9.47
N HIS A 201 -7.10 15.63 -8.23
CA HIS A 201 -7.90 15.61 -7.00
C HIS A 201 -7.62 16.83 -6.11
N ALA A 202 -7.00 17.89 -6.65
CA ALA A 202 -6.58 19.07 -5.90
C ALA A 202 -7.75 19.81 -5.21
N ASP A 203 -8.95 19.70 -5.76
CA ASP A 203 -10.20 20.24 -5.25
C ASP A 203 -10.65 19.63 -3.91
N ARG A 204 -10.03 18.52 -3.48
CA ARG A 204 -10.38 17.79 -2.26
C ARG A 204 -9.26 17.77 -1.22
N ILE A 205 -8.06 18.25 -1.53
CA ILE A 205 -6.91 18.20 -0.62
C ILE A 205 -7.06 19.33 0.41
N THR A 206 -7.41 18.99 1.64
CA THR A 206 -7.59 19.95 2.74
C THR A 206 -6.36 20.07 3.63
N ALA A 207 -5.53 19.03 3.69
CA ALA A 207 -4.27 19.07 4.42
C ALA A 207 -3.15 18.40 3.62
N LEU A 208 -2.00 19.06 3.54
CA LEU A 208 -0.81 18.55 2.87
C LEU A 208 0.41 18.77 3.77
N HIS A 209 1.09 17.68 4.09
CA HIS A 209 2.37 17.68 4.76
C HIS A 209 3.44 17.03 3.87
N VAL A 210 4.55 17.72 3.62
CA VAL A 210 5.65 17.22 2.79
C VAL A 210 6.99 17.46 3.46
N ASP A 211 7.75 16.39 3.67
CA ASP A 211 9.17 16.49 4.03
C ASP A 211 9.99 16.73 2.75
N ILE A 212 10.71 17.85 2.69
CA ILE A 212 11.61 18.18 1.58
C ILE A 212 12.97 17.53 1.81
N ASN A 213 13.27 16.47 1.06
CA ASN A 213 14.56 15.78 1.12
C ASN A 213 15.44 16.05 -0.12
N ILE A 214 14.91 15.84 -1.33
CA ILE A 214 15.74 15.78 -2.56
C ILE A 214 15.24 16.71 -3.67
N GLY A 215 14.07 17.34 -3.51
CA GLY A 215 13.49 18.21 -4.53
C GLY A 215 12.12 18.72 -4.14
N VAL A 216 11.70 19.83 -4.76
CA VAL A 216 10.40 20.48 -4.55
C VAL A 216 9.52 20.43 -5.78
N GLU A 217 9.98 19.84 -6.89
CA GLU A 217 9.34 19.90 -8.20
C GLU A 217 7.93 19.32 -8.19
N GLY A 218 7.73 18.20 -7.48
CA GLY A 218 6.39 17.61 -7.32
C GLY A 218 5.47 18.44 -6.43
N LEU A 219 6.02 19.12 -5.42
CA LEU A 219 5.22 20.03 -4.59
C LEU A 219 4.81 21.27 -5.39
N ASP A 220 5.75 21.89 -6.10
CA ASP A 220 5.48 23.04 -6.96
C ASP A 220 4.42 22.71 -8.01
N MET A 221 4.55 21.57 -8.69
CA MET A 221 3.56 21.08 -9.65
C MET A 221 2.16 20.92 -9.03
N LEU A 222 2.07 20.38 -7.81
CA LEU A 222 0.79 20.21 -7.13
C LEU A 222 0.20 21.56 -6.71
N LEU A 223 1.01 22.51 -6.25
CA LEU A 223 0.55 23.85 -5.86
C LEU A 223 0.11 24.69 -7.08
N GLU A 224 0.76 24.50 -8.24
CA GLU A 224 0.37 25.14 -9.51
C GLU A 224 -1.02 24.70 -9.98
N ALA A 225 -1.46 23.49 -9.62
CA ALA A 225 -2.81 22.99 -9.92
C ALA A 225 -3.94 23.83 -9.32
N LYS A 226 -3.63 24.73 -8.38
CA LYS A 226 -4.55 25.38 -7.45
C LYS A 226 -5.21 24.33 -6.56
N VAL A 227 -4.89 24.37 -5.28
CA VAL A 227 -5.46 23.49 -4.25
C VAL A 227 -6.47 24.32 -3.45
N PRO A 228 -7.68 24.57 -3.99
CA PRO A 228 -8.54 25.67 -3.54
C PRO A 228 -9.08 25.51 -2.11
N VAL A 229 -9.16 24.26 -1.62
CA VAL A 229 -9.68 23.92 -0.29
C VAL A 229 -8.58 23.58 0.70
N LEU A 230 -7.31 23.91 0.40
CA LEU A 230 -6.19 23.62 1.28
C LEU A 230 -6.25 24.50 2.53
N GLU A 231 -6.56 23.86 3.66
CA GLU A 231 -6.62 24.51 4.98
C GLU A 231 -5.28 24.46 5.70
N ARG A 232 -4.53 23.36 5.52
CA ARG A 232 -3.27 23.09 6.24
C ARG A 232 -2.16 22.71 5.26
N LEU A 233 -1.13 23.54 5.21
CA LEU A 233 0.12 23.24 4.50
C LEU A 233 1.25 23.20 5.52
N SER A 234 1.95 22.07 5.58
CA SER A 234 3.13 21.89 6.41
C SER A 234 4.27 21.41 5.55
N ILE A 235 5.38 22.14 5.59
CA ILE A 235 6.58 21.84 4.84
C ILE A 235 7.71 21.76 5.86
N THR A 236 8.28 20.57 5.98
CA THR A 236 9.37 20.29 6.92
C THR A 236 10.64 20.05 6.13
N PRO A 237 11.74 20.77 6.42
CA PRO A 237 13.03 20.41 5.87
C PRO A 237 13.37 19.01 6.39
N TRP A 238 13.86 18.13 5.53
CA TRP A 238 14.29 16.81 5.96
C TRP A 238 15.53 16.93 6.84
N THR A 239 15.33 16.98 8.14
CA THR A 239 16.41 16.77 9.10
C THR A 239 16.65 15.27 9.16
N SER A 240 17.76 14.81 8.58
CA SER A 240 18.15 13.40 8.59
C SER A 240 17.95 12.77 9.97
N PRO A 241 17.18 11.68 10.11
CA PRO A 241 16.97 10.98 11.38
C PRO A 241 18.27 10.39 11.98
N TRP A 242 19.37 10.39 11.23
CA TRP A 242 20.64 9.79 11.67
C TRP A 242 21.47 10.67 12.61
N VAL A 243 20.98 11.84 13.02
CA VAL A 243 21.67 12.66 14.05
C VAL A 243 21.10 12.46 15.47
N ILE A 244 19.95 11.79 15.66
CA ILE A 244 19.46 11.49 17.02
C ILE A 244 19.66 9.99 17.33
N ILE A 245 20.87 9.74 17.79
CA ILE A 245 21.32 8.75 18.78
C ILE A 245 20.17 8.00 19.49
N GLY A 246 20.27 6.67 19.46
CA GLY A 246 19.47 5.66 20.15
C GLY A 246 18.51 6.13 21.26
N GLY A 247 17.22 6.14 20.93
CA GLY A 247 16.14 6.21 21.91
C GLY A 247 14.83 5.81 21.24
N ALA A 248 14.21 4.73 21.71
CA ALA A 248 12.86 4.36 21.32
C ALA A 248 11.91 5.49 21.74
N GLY A 249 11.57 6.37 20.80
CA GLY A 249 10.65 7.47 21.00
C GLY A 249 9.52 7.36 19.99
N ASP A 250 8.32 7.21 20.51
CA ASP A 250 7.08 7.27 19.76
C ASP A 250 7.02 8.50 18.85
N ILE A 251 6.30 8.35 17.73
CA ILE A 251 5.80 9.48 16.94
C ILE A 251 5.17 10.47 17.94
N PRO A 252 5.42 11.79 17.88
CA PRO A 252 4.70 12.74 18.73
C PRO A 252 3.20 12.46 18.55
N PRO A 253 2.44 12.30 19.66
CA PRO A 253 1.05 11.89 19.58
C PRO A 253 0.33 12.80 18.60
N SER A 254 -0.33 12.18 17.63
CA SER A 254 -1.36 12.83 16.83
C SER A 254 -2.21 13.66 17.78
N THR A 255 -2.25 14.97 17.56
CA THR A 255 -3.10 15.92 18.27
C THR A 255 -4.52 15.37 18.24
N HIS A 256 -4.95 14.78 19.35
CA HIS A 256 -6.33 14.38 19.55
C HIS A 256 -7.20 15.64 19.58
N ASP A 257 -8.23 15.62 18.73
CA ASP A 257 -9.50 16.34 18.76
C ASP A 257 -9.61 17.58 19.66
N PHE A 258 -9.71 18.77 19.04
CA PHE A 258 -10.33 19.92 19.67
C PHE A 258 -11.87 19.79 19.60
N PRO A 259 -12.61 20.07 20.69
CA PRO A 259 -14.07 20.00 20.67
C PRO A 259 -14.63 21.08 19.74
N THR A 260 -15.46 20.64 18.79
CA THR A 260 -16.18 21.48 17.84
C THR A 260 -17.29 22.25 18.56
N SER A 261 -16.99 23.43 19.13
CA SER A 261 -18.03 24.43 19.37
C SER A 261 -17.47 25.85 19.53
N ARG A 262 -17.49 26.62 18.43
CA ARG A 262 -18.14 27.95 18.30
C ARG A 262 -17.48 28.79 17.18
N PRO A 263 -18.27 29.67 16.53
CA PRO A 263 -17.85 30.44 15.36
C PRO A 263 -17.16 31.74 15.79
N PHE A 264 -16.16 32.19 15.04
CA PHE A 264 -15.95 33.56 14.53
C PHE A 264 -14.50 33.72 14.04
N LEU A 265 -14.41 34.27 12.83
CA LEU A 265 -13.27 34.83 12.07
C LEU A 265 -11.93 34.98 12.82
N HIS A 266 -10.86 34.43 12.27
CA HIS A 266 -9.80 35.24 11.65
C HIS A 266 -8.93 34.40 10.71
N SER A 267 -8.72 34.95 9.52
CA SER A 267 -7.75 34.50 8.52
C SER A 267 -6.33 34.63 9.09
N GLY A 268 -5.56 33.55 9.02
CA GLY A 268 -4.15 33.52 9.38
C GLY A 268 -3.58 32.15 9.10
N ALA A 269 -2.96 31.97 7.92
CA ALA A 269 -2.12 30.81 7.66
C ALA A 269 -0.88 30.93 8.56
N SER A 270 -0.86 30.21 9.67
CA SER A 270 0.33 30.09 10.51
C SER A 270 1.32 29.14 9.83
N VAL A 271 2.32 29.70 9.16
CA VAL A 271 3.55 28.97 8.83
C VAL A 271 4.32 28.83 10.13
N TRP A 272 4.31 27.64 10.72
CA TRP A 272 5.17 27.32 11.86
C TRP A 272 6.58 27.05 11.31
N LEU A 273 7.43 28.07 11.33
CA LEU A 273 8.88 27.87 11.22
C LEU A 273 9.37 27.43 12.62
N PRO A 274 10.18 26.36 12.73
CA PRO A 274 10.83 26.05 14.00
C PRO A 274 11.77 27.20 14.38
N ASP A 275 11.66 27.67 15.63
CA ASP A 275 12.55 28.66 16.22
C ASP A 275 13.97 28.08 16.28
N ILE A 276 14.84 28.50 15.35
CA ILE A 276 16.27 28.28 15.45
C ILE A 276 16.81 29.47 16.26
N SER A 277 16.99 29.28 17.57
CA SER A 277 17.60 30.26 18.45
C SER A 277 19.02 30.62 17.94
N PRO A 278 19.34 31.89 17.69
CA PRO A 278 20.71 32.30 17.41
C PRO A 278 21.46 32.53 18.73
N THR A 279 22.72 32.07 18.79
CA THR A 279 23.69 32.53 19.77
C THR A 279 24.02 34.02 19.54
N PRO A 280 24.35 34.80 20.59
CA PRO A 280 24.28 36.27 20.51
C PRO A 280 25.60 36.89 20.06
N SER A 281 25.53 37.84 19.11
CA SER A 281 26.38 39.05 19.11
C SER A 281 25.82 40.18 18.24
N LEU A 282 25.40 41.26 18.93
CA LEU A 282 25.60 42.69 18.64
C LEU A 282 25.35 43.25 17.22
N HIS A 283 24.17 43.83 16.98
CA HIS A 283 23.85 45.29 16.95
C HIS A 283 22.52 45.53 16.17
N PRO A 284 21.74 46.57 16.52
CA PRO A 284 20.41 46.81 15.97
C PRO A 284 20.45 47.77 14.77
N HIS A 285 19.47 47.71 13.86
CA HIS A 285 18.72 48.89 13.36
C HIS A 285 17.61 48.50 12.36
N CYS A 286 16.54 49.30 12.40
CA CYS A 286 15.41 49.44 11.47
C CYS A 286 14.31 48.38 11.45
N VAL A 287 13.27 48.66 12.26
CA VAL A 287 11.89 48.24 12.01
C VAL A 287 11.27 49.18 10.98
N THR A 288 10.77 48.64 9.88
CA THR A 288 9.82 49.33 9.00
C THR A 288 8.60 48.44 8.81
N SER A 289 7.51 48.78 9.47
CA SER A 289 6.20 48.15 9.30
C SER A 289 5.60 48.56 7.96
N ILE A 290 5.15 47.58 7.16
CA ILE A 290 4.21 47.81 6.05
C ILE A 290 3.00 46.89 6.27
N SER A 291 1.88 47.50 6.63
CA SER A 291 0.55 46.91 6.51
C SER A 291 0.05 47.08 5.07
N SER A 292 -0.48 46.04 4.43
CA SER A 292 -1.62 46.21 3.50
C SER A 292 -2.20 44.88 2.99
N ALA A 293 -3.52 44.78 3.12
CA ALA A 293 -4.56 44.32 2.21
C ALA A 293 -4.51 42.94 1.52
N ALA A 294 -5.69 42.31 1.59
CA ALA A 294 -6.17 41.16 0.86
C ALA A 294 -5.80 41.13 -0.63
N GLY A 295 -5.38 39.96 -1.10
CA GLY A 295 -5.15 39.67 -2.51
C GLY A 295 -4.25 38.46 -2.63
N ALA A 296 -4.77 37.36 -3.16
CA ALA A 296 -4.08 36.08 -3.35
C ALA A 296 -2.66 36.29 -3.88
N ARG A 297 -1.64 36.04 -3.04
CA ARG A 297 -0.24 36.11 -3.47
C ARG A 297 0.23 34.74 -3.91
N ARG A 298 0.73 34.71 -5.15
CA ARG A 298 1.60 33.68 -5.71
C ARG A 298 2.81 33.54 -4.76
N VAL A 299 2.84 32.46 -3.97
CA VAL A 299 4.04 32.11 -3.20
C VAL A 299 5.06 31.60 -4.20
N ARG A 300 5.97 32.46 -4.67
CA ARG A 300 7.20 32.01 -5.31
C ARG A 300 8.11 31.54 -4.18
N LEU A 301 8.33 30.24 -4.06
CA LEU A 301 9.47 29.72 -3.32
C LEU A 301 10.73 30.29 -3.99
N ALA A 302 11.41 31.20 -3.30
CA ALA A 302 12.75 31.59 -3.72
C ALA A 302 13.65 30.37 -3.53
N ALA A 303 14.34 29.96 -4.60
CA ALA A 303 15.28 28.86 -4.58
C ALA A 303 16.35 29.11 -3.50
N LEU A 304 16.41 28.25 -2.49
CA LEU A 304 17.54 28.17 -1.58
C LEU A 304 18.68 27.48 -2.34
N THR A 305 19.50 28.25 -3.05
CA THR A 305 20.76 27.75 -3.61
C THR A 305 21.78 27.66 -2.47
N THR A 306 21.98 26.46 -1.93
CA THR A 306 23.16 26.18 -1.10
C THR A 306 24.38 26.12 -2.02
N SER A 307 25.21 27.16 -1.95
CA SER A 307 26.56 27.17 -2.52
C SER A 307 27.42 26.17 -1.75
N SER A 308 27.81 25.09 -2.40
CA SER A 308 28.85 24.19 -1.90
C SER A 308 29.95 24.10 -2.95
N ASP A 309 30.91 25.01 -2.86
CA ASP A 309 32.25 24.82 -3.39
C ASP A 309 32.93 23.76 -2.52
N ILE A 310 33.09 22.55 -3.06
CA ILE A 310 33.97 21.54 -2.50
C ILE A 310 35.00 21.20 -3.59
N CYS A 311 36.24 21.63 -3.34
CA CYS A 311 37.40 21.29 -4.14
C CYS A 311 37.62 19.76 -4.14
N TYR A 312 37.55 19.16 -5.33
CA TYR A 312 37.86 17.76 -5.56
C TYR A 312 39.38 17.61 -5.76
N VAL A 313 40.06 16.90 -4.84
CA VAL A 313 41.46 16.48 -5.00
C VAL A 313 41.48 15.10 -5.66
N PRO A 314 42.15 14.89 -6.81
CA PRO A 314 42.19 13.58 -7.45
C PRO A 314 43.31 12.71 -6.86
N SER A 315 42.93 11.61 -6.21
CA SER A 315 43.86 10.53 -5.87
C SER A 315 44.21 9.70 -7.11
N ARG A 316 45.50 9.67 -7.43
CA ARG A 316 46.11 8.83 -8.47
C ARG A 316 45.98 7.34 -8.11
N SER A 317 45.47 6.54 -9.03
CA SER A 317 45.71 5.10 -9.08
C SER A 317 46.41 4.76 -10.40
N ALA A 318 47.59 4.16 -10.29
CA ALA A 318 48.41 3.71 -11.41
C ALA A 318 47.81 2.44 -12.08
N PRO A 319 48.11 2.19 -13.37
CA PRO A 319 47.62 1.02 -14.09
C PRO A 319 48.54 -0.20 -13.91
N LEU A 320 47.93 -1.37 -13.71
CA LEU A 320 48.59 -2.67 -13.87
C LEU A 320 48.54 -3.06 -15.35
N SER A 321 49.72 -3.10 -15.95
CA SER A 321 49.99 -3.56 -17.31
C SER A 321 49.67 -5.05 -17.45
N ARG A 322 48.90 -5.42 -18.49
CA ARG A 322 48.90 -6.76 -19.07
C ARG A 322 50.09 -6.88 -20.01
N LEU A 323 50.87 -7.95 -19.89
CA LEU A 323 51.74 -8.44 -20.94
C LEU A 323 51.60 -9.96 -21.01
N SER A 324 51.51 -10.40 -22.25
CA SER A 324 51.30 -11.76 -22.75
C SER A 324 52.45 -12.70 -22.41
N ASP A 325 52.11 -13.97 -22.15
CA ASP A 325 52.44 -15.14 -22.98
C ASP A 325 51.49 -16.29 -22.63
#